data_AF-A0A532EQX4-F1
#
_entry.id   AF-A0A532EQX4-F1
#
_cell.length_a   1.000
_cell.length_b   1.000
_cell.length_c   1.000
_cell.angle_alpha   90.00
_cell.angle_beta   90.00
_cell.angle_gamma   90.00
#
_symmetry.space_group_name_H-M   'P 1'
#
loop_
_entity.id
_entity.type
_entity.pdbx_description
1 polymer ?
#
loop_
_entity_poly.entity_id
_entity_poly.type
_entity_poly.pdbx_seq_one_letter_code
_entity_poly.pdbx_strand_id
1 'polypeptide(L)'
;MDRRYRLHLFPKNLDGMQVILSRYIENDLESVGYKVNDTCVIPTRPLMERTMLIRHKERKFGKGCVREWPSHRRYLCAQFTDLLKPIDDMLAASPFLLTDRPLFVDDNLYGVLGNYLFNGKRELPNLRYLRRWHQRMNTTK
;
A
#
# COMPACT_ATOMS: atom_id res chain seq x y z
N MET A 1 18.06 -11.97 -2.50
CA MET A 1 17.07 -12.91 -1.95
C MET A 1 16.48 -13.82 -3.03
N ASP A 2 15.78 -13.30 -4.04
CA ASP A 2 15.14 -14.12 -5.10
C ASP A 2 16.09 -15.13 -5.80
N ARG A 3 17.25 -14.69 -6.33
CA ARG A 3 18.25 -15.59 -6.93
C ARG A 3 18.85 -16.62 -5.96
N ARG A 4 18.93 -16.28 -4.67
CA ARG A 4 19.51 -17.14 -3.64
C ARG A 4 18.57 -18.28 -3.27
N TYR A 5 17.26 -18.04 -3.31
CA TYR A 5 16.22 -18.99 -2.92
C TYR A 5 15.39 -19.54 -4.09
N ARG A 6 15.71 -19.16 -5.35
CA ARG A 6 15.00 -19.58 -6.57
C ARG A 6 13.48 -19.39 -6.47
N LEU A 7 13.05 -18.25 -5.93
CA LEU A 7 11.63 -17.95 -5.72
C LEU A 7 10.93 -17.58 -7.05
N HIS A 8 11.70 -17.27 -8.10
CA HIS A 8 11.21 -16.91 -9.43
C HIS A 8 10.21 -15.73 -9.39
N LEU A 9 10.44 -14.78 -8.48
CA LEU A 9 9.59 -13.60 -8.29
C LEU A 9 9.72 -12.60 -9.43
N PHE A 10 10.79 -12.66 -10.22
CA PHE A 10 11.08 -11.74 -11.33
C PHE A 10 11.23 -12.47 -12.67
N PRO A 11 10.14 -13.02 -13.23
CA PRO A 11 10.19 -13.63 -14.56
C PRO A 11 10.46 -12.55 -15.63
N LYS A 12 11.41 -12.82 -16.54
CA LYS A 12 11.93 -11.83 -17.51
C LYS A 12 10.83 -11.20 -18.39
N ASN A 13 9.81 -11.95 -18.75
CA ASN A 13 8.71 -11.47 -19.59
C ASN A 13 7.75 -10.50 -18.87
N LEU A 14 7.78 -10.44 -17.53
CA LEU A 14 6.91 -9.57 -16.73
C LEU A 14 7.70 -8.52 -15.94
N ASP A 15 9.02 -8.50 -16.03
CA ASP A 15 9.90 -7.61 -15.25
C ASP A 15 9.51 -6.13 -15.42
N GLY A 16 9.30 -5.69 -16.66
CA GLY A 16 8.86 -4.33 -16.96
C GLY A 16 7.50 -3.98 -16.33
N MET A 17 6.53 -4.90 -16.38
CA MET A 17 5.22 -4.69 -15.76
C MET A 17 5.32 -4.64 -14.24
N GLN A 18 6.18 -5.48 -13.64
CA GLN A 18 6.40 -5.45 -12.19
C GLN A 18 7.01 -4.12 -11.73
N VAL A 19 7.92 -3.53 -12.51
CA VAL A 19 8.48 -2.21 -12.20
C VAL A 19 7.40 -1.12 -12.26
N ILE A 20 6.55 -1.13 -13.28
CA ILE A 20 5.48 -0.14 -13.44
C ILE A 20 4.47 -0.26 -12.29
N LEU A 21 4.00 -1.48 -11.99
CA LEU A 21 3.06 -1.71 -10.91
C LEU A 21 3.66 -1.40 -9.54
N SER A 22 4.92 -1.76 -9.28
CA SER A 22 5.59 -1.41 -8.03
C SER A 22 5.65 0.11 -7.85
N ARG A 23 5.95 0.87 -8.91
CA ARG A 23 5.94 2.34 -8.85
C ARG A 23 4.55 2.89 -8.55
N TYR A 24 3.50 2.33 -9.14
CA TYR A 24 2.12 2.72 -8.82
C TYR A 24 1.77 2.44 -7.36
N ILE A 25 2.11 1.25 -6.87
CA ILE A 25 1.87 0.82 -5.48
C ILE A 25 2.64 1.71 -4.48
N GLU A 26 3.94 1.93 -4.70
CA GLU A 26 4.82 2.65 -3.78
C GLU A 26 4.65 4.18 -3.86
N ASN A 27 4.42 4.73 -5.05
CA ASN A 27 4.35 6.18 -5.20
C ASN A 27 2.94 6.70 -4.99
N ASP A 28 1.94 6.06 -5.58
CA ASP A 28 0.58 6.60 -5.60
C ASP A 28 -0.22 6.05 -4.42
N LEU A 29 -0.35 4.72 -4.34
CA LEU A 29 -1.15 4.07 -3.31
C LEU A 29 -0.56 4.27 -1.91
N GLU A 30 0.72 3.96 -1.72
CA GLU A 30 1.39 4.07 -0.42
C GLU A 30 1.42 5.53 0.07
N SER A 31 1.65 6.50 -0.82
CA SER A 31 1.63 7.92 -0.44
C SER A 31 0.29 8.34 0.14
N VAL A 32 -0.83 7.88 -0.41
CA VAL A 32 -2.17 8.17 0.16
C VAL A 32 -2.38 7.39 1.45
N GLY A 33 -1.96 6.12 1.49
CA GLY A 33 -2.01 5.27 2.68
C GLY A 33 -1.27 5.88 3.88
N TYR A 34 -0.09 6.46 3.66
CA TYR A 34 0.65 7.19 4.69
C TYR A 34 -0.12 8.37 5.24
N LYS A 35 -0.69 9.22 4.38
CA LYS A 35 -1.45 10.40 4.84
C LYS A 35 -2.61 9.97 5.73
N VAL A 36 -3.28 8.88 5.37
CA VAL A 36 -4.34 8.30 6.20
C VAL A 36 -3.80 7.81 7.54
N ASN A 37 -2.75 7.00 7.56
CA ASN A 37 -2.23 6.39 8.78
C ASN A 37 -1.56 7.36 9.72
N ASP A 38 -0.79 8.30 9.18
CA ASP A 38 0.02 9.23 9.94
C ASP A 38 -0.84 10.15 10.80
N THR A 39 -2.11 10.40 10.41
CA THR A 39 -3.09 11.10 11.26
C THR A 39 -3.33 10.39 12.59
N CYS A 40 -3.14 9.08 12.65
CA CYS A 40 -3.30 8.27 13.85
C CYS A 40 -1.95 7.96 14.51
N VAL A 41 -0.89 7.74 13.72
CA VAL A 41 0.42 7.30 14.21
C VAL A 41 1.26 8.45 14.76
N ILE A 42 1.35 9.57 14.04
CA ILE A 42 2.22 10.69 14.44
C ILE A 42 1.84 11.27 15.82
N PRO A 43 0.55 11.45 16.17
CA PRO A 43 0.17 11.98 17.48
C PRO A 43 0.58 11.09 18.66
N THR A 44 0.72 9.78 18.47
CA THR A 44 1.05 8.82 19.53
C THR A 44 2.56 8.69 19.77
N ARG A 45 3.40 9.35 18.97
CA ARG A 45 4.86 9.25 19.09
C ARG A 45 5.42 10.24 20.11
N PRO A 46 6.55 9.92 20.75
CA PRO A 46 7.31 10.86 21.58
C PRO A 46 7.63 12.16 20.81
N LEU A 47 7.83 13.27 21.54
CA LEU A 47 7.99 14.60 20.93
C LEU A 47 9.09 14.66 19.86
N MET A 48 10.25 14.04 20.11
CA MET A 48 11.37 14.03 19.17
C MET A 48 11.01 13.31 17.87
N GLU A 49 10.50 12.07 17.98
CA GLU A 49 10.04 11.27 16.83
C GLU A 49 8.92 11.97 16.06
N ARG A 50 7.94 12.52 16.78
CA ARG A 50 6.83 13.27 16.18
C ARG A 50 7.34 14.44 15.35
N THR A 51 8.30 15.20 15.88
CA THR A 51 8.90 16.35 15.19
C THR A 51 9.69 15.91 13.95
N MET A 52 10.44 14.81 14.04
CA MET A 52 11.18 14.25 12.90
C MET A 52 10.24 13.76 11.80
N LEU A 53 9.18 13.04 12.16
CA LEU A 53 8.16 12.57 11.23
C LEU A 53 7.45 13.72 10.55
N ILE A 54 7.01 14.74 11.30
CA ILE A 54 6.37 15.94 10.72
C ILE A 54 7.32 16.61 9.72
N ARG A 55 8.58 16.87 10.10
CA ARG A 55 9.57 17.50 9.20
C ARG A 55 9.80 16.67 7.93
N HIS A 56 9.91 15.35 8.06
CA HIS A 56 10.07 14.47 6.90
C HIS A 56 8.87 14.56 5.96
N LYS A 57 7.65 14.53 6.50
CA LYS A 57 6.41 14.61 5.71
C LYS A 57 6.22 15.99 5.07
N GLU A 58 6.51 17.07 5.79
CA GLU A 58 6.42 18.43 5.25
C GLU A 58 7.42 18.69 4.11
N ARG A 59 8.61 18.07 4.14
CA ARG A 59 9.53 18.11 2.98
C ARG A 59 8.98 17.41 1.75
N LYS A 60 8.22 16.33 1.92
CA LYS A 60 7.66 15.54 0.81
C LYS A 60 6.34 16.12 0.27
N PHE A 61 5.47 16.62 1.15
CA PHE A 61 4.08 16.96 0.83
C PHE A 61 3.73 18.44 1.02
N GLY A 62 4.69 19.26 1.43
CA GLY A 62 4.49 20.69 1.69
C GLY A 62 4.27 21.03 3.16
N LYS A 63 4.60 22.27 3.52
CA LYS A 63 4.50 22.78 4.90
C LYS A 63 3.04 22.73 5.37
N GLY A 64 2.81 22.27 6.60
CA GLY A 64 1.48 22.21 7.21
C GLY A 64 0.65 20.98 6.86
N CYS A 65 1.05 20.17 5.88
CA CYS A 65 0.23 19.06 5.36
C CYS A 65 -0.27 18.08 6.45
N VAL A 66 0.59 17.73 7.41
CA VAL A 66 0.24 16.77 8.49
C VAL A 66 -0.92 17.27 9.36
N ARG A 67 -1.03 18.60 9.54
CA ARG A 67 -2.14 19.21 10.30
C ARG A 67 -3.46 19.21 9.52
N GLU A 68 -3.39 19.19 8.19
CA GLU A 68 -4.55 19.22 7.30
C GLU A 68 -5.13 17.83 7.04
N TRP A 69 -4.31 16.77 7.07
CA TRP A 69 -4.78 15.42 6.77
C TRP A 69 -5.98 14.93 7.62
N PRO A 70 -6.09 15.25 8.92
CA PRO A 70 -7.27 14.86 9.70
C PRO A 70 -8.59 15.41 9.14
N SER A 71 -8.63 16.66 8.66
CA SER A 71 -9.84 17.24 8.06
C SER A 71 -10.17 16.62 6.69
N HIS A 72 -9.15 16.15 5.96
CA HIS A 72 -9.31 15.50 4.65
C HIS A 72 -9.46 13.97 4.74
N ARG A 73 -9.60 13.40 5.93
CA ARG A 73 -9.56 11.94 6.15
C ARG A 73 -10.54 11.15 5.28
N ARG A 74 -11.77 11.65 5.11
CA ARG A 74 -12.80 11.00 4.28
C ARG A 74 -12.40 10.99 2.80
N TYR A 75 -11.89 12.11 2.31
CA TYR A 75 -11.39 12.24 0.94
C TYR A 75 -10.20 11.32 0.69
N LEU A 76 -9.21 11.29 1.59
CA LEU A 76 -8.04 10.42 1.47
C LEU A 76 -8.41 8.93 1.46
N CYS A 77 -9.44 8.53 2.23
CA CYS A 77 -9.99 7.17 2.17
C CYS A 77 -10.62 6.83 0.82
N ALA A 78 -11.42 7.74 0.27
CA ALA A 78 -12.04 7.57 -1.03
C ALA A 78 -10.95 7.45 -2.11
N GLN A 79 -9.98 8.36 -2.11
CA GLN A 79 -8.83 8.33 -3.03
C GLN A 79 -8.03 7.02 -2.92
N PHE A 80 -7.74 6.54 -1.70
CA PHE A 80 -7.07 5.26 -1.51
C PHE A 80 -7.88 4.09 -2.09
N THR A 81 -9.19 4.12 -1.92
CA THR A 81 -10.10 3.11 -2.48
C THR A 81 -10.13 3.17 -4.00
N ASP A 82 -10.16 4.38 -4.57
CA ASP A 82 -10.15 4.58 -6.02
C ASP A 82 -8.86 4.06 -6.66
N LEU A 83 -7.71 4.28 -6.02
CA LEU A 83 -6.42 3.74 -6.46
C LEU A 83 -6.35 2.20 -6.41
N LEU A 84 -7.18 1.56 -5.58
CA LEU A 84 -7.27 0.10 -5.51
C LEU A 84 -8.21 -0.51 -6.56
N LYS A 85 -9.06 0.29 -7.24
CA LYS A 85 -10.02 -0.25 -8.21
C LYS A 85 -9.34 -0.97 -9.39
N PRO A 86 -8.32 -0.39 -10.07
CA PRO A 86 -7.64 -1.11 -11.15
C PRO A 86 -6.98 -2.41 -10.69
N ILE A 87 -6.52 -2.43 -9.43
CA ILE A 87 -5.95 -3.63 -8.81
C ILE A 87 -7.03 -4.69 -8.56
N ASP A 88 -8.21 -4.30 -8.07
CA ASP A 88 -9.35 -5.22 -7.92
C ASP A 88 -9.78 -5.82 -9.27
N ASP A 89 -9.78 -5.01 -10.33
CA ASP A 89 -10.08 -5.46 -11.70
C ASP A 89 -9.06 -6.49 -12.20
N MET A 90 -7.76 -6.27 -11.95
CA MET A 90 -6.72 -7.27 -12.26
C MET A 90 -6.94 -8.59 -11.50
N LEU A 91 -7.31 -8.50 -10.22
CA LEU A 91 -7.59 -9.64 -9.35
C LEU A 91 -8.93 -10.33 -9.66
N ALA A 92 -9.79 -9.69 -10.45
CA ALA A 92 -10.97 -10.33 -11.01
C ALA A 92 -10.60 -11.36 -12.07
N ALA A 93 -9.58 -11.07 -12.88
CA ALA A 93 -9.10 -11.93 -13.96
C ALA A 93 -8.14 -13.03 -13.50
N SER A 94 -7.42 -12.82 -12.39
CA SER A 94 -6.34 -13.70 -11.93
C SER A 94 -6.31 -13.82 -10.40
N PRO A 95 -5.88 -14.95 -9.80
CA PRO A 95 -5.77 -15.08 -8.34
C PRO A 95 -4.70 -14.17 -7.71
N PHE A 96 -3.71 -13.72 -8.48
CA PHE A 96 -2.66 -12.75 -8.12
C PHE A 96 -2.53 -11.70 -9.23
N LEU A 97 -1.76 -10.63 -9.00
CA LEU A 97 -1.78 -9.44 -9.87
C LEU A 97 -1.44 -9.74 -11.33
N LEU A 98 -0.41 -10.56 -11.58
CA LEU A 98 0.10 -10.78 -12.93
C LEU A 98 0.03 -12.23 -13.41
N THR A 99 -0.01 -13.17 -12.47
CA THR A 99 0.05 -14.61 -12.77
C THR A 99 -0.85 -15.41 -11.83
N ASP A 100 -0.89 -16.72 -12.04
CA ASP A 100 -1.57 -17.69 -11.18
C ASP A 100 -0.87 -17.95 -9.82
N ARG A 101 0.37 -17.47 -9.68
CA ARG A 101 1.18 -17.49 -8.45
C ARG A 101 1.60 -16.07 -8.02
N PRO A 102 1.94 -15.81 -6.74
CA PRO A 102 2.37 -14.48 -6.32
C PRO A 102 3.75 -14.15 -6.89
N LEU A 103 3.91 -12.90 -7.31
CA LEU A 103 5.21 -12.32 -7.66
C LEU A 103 5.55 -11.20 -6.68
N PHE A 104 6.69 -10.53 -6.90
CA PHE A 104 7.14 -9.45 -6.02
C PHE A 104 6.10 -8.34 -5.85
N VAL A 105 5.34 -8.01 -6.91
CA VAL A 105 4.29 -6.99 -6.84
C VAL A 105 3.16 -7.33 -5.87
N ASP A 106 2.87 -8.63 -5.66
CA ASP A 106 1.88 -9.07 -4.68
C ASP A 106 2.40 -8.85 -3.27
N ASP A 107 3.66 -9.20 -3.00
CA ASP A 107 4.30 -8.92 -1.71
C ASP A 107 4.39 -7.41 -1.43
N ASN A 108 4.67 -6.62 -2.46
CA ASN A 108 4.73 -5.16 -2.36
C ASN A 108 3.36 -4.57 -1.97
N LEU A 109 2.31 -4.93 -2.73
CA LEU A 109 0.94 -4.51 -2.41
C LEU A 109 0.54 -4.96 -1.00
N TYR A 110 0.90 -6.20 -0.62
CA TYR A 110 0.56 -6.75 0.68
C TYR A 110 1.25 -5.98 1.81
N GLY A 111 2.50 -5.57 1.62
CA GLY A 111 3.22 -4.70 2.56
C GLY A 111 2.57 -3.33 2.72
N VAL A 112 2.21 -2.67 1.62
CA VAL A 112 1.53 -1.36 1.64
C VAL A 112 0.17 -1.44 2.33
N LEU A 113 -0.62 -2.48 2.05
CA LEU A 113 -1.89 -2.72 2.74
C LEU A 113 -1.71 -3.06 4.21
N GLY A 114 -0.68 -3.84 4.56
CA GLY A 114 -0.32 -4.12 5.95
C GLY A 114 -0.05 -2.83 6.73
N ASN A 115 0.69 -1.88 6.14
CA ASN A 115 0.87 -0.56 6.71
C ASN A 115 -0.47 0.16 6.89
N TYR A 116 -1.32 0.21 5.85
CA TYR A 116 -2.66 0.83 5.89
C TYR A 116 -3.54 0.29 7.02
N LEU A 117 -3.47 -1.02 7.29
CA LEU A 117 -4.30 -1.71 8.28
C LEU A 117 -3.66 -1.74 9.68
N PHE A 118 -2.37 -1.42 9.81
CA PHE A 118 -1.55 -1.66 11.01
C PHE A 118 -2.17 -1.16 12.33
N ASN A 119 -2.83 0.00 12.32
CA ASN A 119 -3.38 0.59 13.53
C ASN A 119 -4.73 0.01 13.96
N GLY A 120 -5.31 -0.95 13.21
CA GLY A 120 -6.58 -1.59 13.50
C GLY A 120 -7.81 -0.67 13.40
N LYS A 121 -7.63 0.61 13.08
CA LYS A 121 -8.73 1.59 12.91
C LYS A 121 -9.27 1.62 11.48
N ARG A 122 -8.79 0.72 10.63
CA ARG A 122 -9.09 0.66 9.19
C ARG A 122 -9.36 -0.78 8.78
N GLU A 123 -10.28 -0.90 7.85
CA GLU A 123 -10.57 -2.14 7.14
C GLU A 123 -10.23 -1.97 5.66
N LEU A 124 -10.05 -3.09 4.97
CA LEU A 124 -9.95 -3.05 3.51
C LEU A 124 -11.26 -2.51 2.92
N PRO A 125 -11.18 -1.67 1.86
CA PRO A 125 -12.38 -1.23 1.17
C PRO A 125 -13.18 -2.42 0.63
N ASN A 126 -14.47 -2.20 0.33
CA ASN A 126 -15.36 -3.24 -0.17
C ASN A 126 -15.08 -3.59 -1.64
N LEU A 127 -13.90 -4.12 -1.89
CA LEU A 127 -13.38 -4.59 -3.18
C LEU A 127 -13.25 -6.11 -3.09
N ARG A 128 -14.10 -6.81 -3.83
CA ARG A 128 -14.36 -8.24 -3.63
C ARG A 128 -13.11 -9.08 -3.87
N TYR A 129 -12.41 -8.81 -4.96
CA TYR A 129 -11.28 -9.61 -5.40
C TYR A 129 -10.01 -9.28 -4.61
N LEU A 130 -9.84 -8.03 -4.23
CA LEU A 130 -8.80 -7.57 -3.31
C LEU A 130 -8.91 -8.24 -1.94
N ARG A 131 -10.12 -8.29 -1.35
CA ARG A 131 -10.34 -8.98 -0.07
C ARG A 131 -10.03 -10.47 -0.18
N ARG A 132 -10.46 -11.12 -1.27
CA ARG A 132 -10.15 -12.54 -1.56
C ARG A 132 -8.65 -12.78 -1.71
N TRP A 133 -7.95 -11.92 -2.45
CA TRP A 133 -6.51 -11.97 -2.63
C TRP A 133 -5.76 -11.76 -1.31
N HIS A 134 -6.17 -10.79 -0.48
CA HIS A 134 -5.54 -10.52 0.81
C HIS A 134 -5.67 -11.71 1.77
N GLN A 135 -6.84 -12.36 1.79
CA GLN A 135 -7.02 -13.62 2.54
C GLN A 135 -6.08 -14.71 2.04
N ARG A 136 -5.90 -14.84 0.71
CA ARG A 136 -4.95 -15.81 0.14
C ARG A 136 -3.52 -15.51 0.56
N MET A 137 -3.07 -14.25 0.49
CA MET A 137 -1.73 -13.85 0.93
C MET A 137 -1.46 -14.16 2.42
N ASN A 138 -2.48 -14.08 3.29
CA ASN A 138 -2.35 -14.50 4.69
C ASN A 138 -2.08 -16.00 4.86
N THR A 139 -2.59 -16.84 3.95
CA THR A 139 -2.44 -18.30 4.01
C THR A 139 -1.19 -18.85 3.33
N THR A 140 -0.52 -18.04 2.51
CA THR A 140 0.67 -18.43 1.74
C THR A 140 1.99 -18.17 2.50
N LYS A 141 1.92 -17.61 3.70
CA LYS A 141 3.09 -17.37 4.57
C LYS A 141 3.52 -18.60 5.36
#